data_AF-A0A562K5Y4-F1
#
_entry.id   AF-A0A562K5Y4-F1
#
_cell.length_a   1.000
_cell.length_b   1.000
_cell.length_c   1.000
_cell.angle_alpha   90.00
_cell.angle_beta   90.00
_cell.angle_gamma   90.00
#
_symmetry.space_group_name_H-M   'P 1'
#
loop_
_entity.id
_entity.type
_entity.pdbx_description
1 polymer ?
#
loop_
_entity_poly.entity_id
_entity_poly.type
_entity_poly.pdbx_seq_one_letter_code
_entity_poly.pdbx_strand_id
1 'polypeptide(L)'
;MHLRAPIAAAIALISIAAEFIIGFSPEETVVNAVLLIMGEGIWRIIEVGIQTFFWLTLVFAIIERADKGKDQHPLSPSLKPWTPDDLKNIPYIPKKKAITKFEVFGSLMWTAIWATLYFYAEHLMAVYKGGGEGLEFAIPAVNQDVLHEYWPVVVVIIGLEIGLALYKLLQGQWTKRLAIFNTLLEVIATVVFIIILLTPNLLQPEFINYITDLFSITATQFETWFIGSIIITFIVYAGISIFDGIRKARIPSE
;
A
#
# COMPACT_ATOMS: atom_id res chain seq x y z
N MET A 1 4.24 9.16 -23.39
CA MET A 1 3.04 8.79 -22.60
C MET A 1 3.33 7.81 -21.43
N HIS A 2 4.38 7.00 -21.49
CA HIS A 2 4.62 5.90 -20.53
C HIS A 2 5.08 6.26 -19.09
N LEU A 3 5.47 7.51 -18.80
CA LEU A 3 6.00 7.90 -17.48
C LEU A 3 4.96 8.56 -16.55
N ARG A 4 3.84 9.08 -17.09
CA ARG A 4 2.86 9.87 -16.32
C ARG A 4 1.79 9.01 -15.61
N ALA A 5 1.41 7.88 -16.22
CA ALA A 5 0.45 6.94 -15.65
C ALA A 5 0.84 6.39 -14.24
N PRO A 6 2.09 5.99 -13.96
CA PRO A 6 2.44 5.45 -12.65
C PRO A 6 2.49 6.49 -11.53
N ILE A 7 2.79 7.77 -11.82
CA ILE A 7 2.75 8.84 -10.82
C ILE A 7 1.30 9.19 -10.48
N ALA A 8 0.43 9.29 -11.49
CA ALA A 8 -1.01 9.49 -11.28
C ALA A 8 -1.62 8.32 -10.49
N ALA A 9 -1.23 7.07 -10.80
CA ALA A 9 -1.67 5.90 -10.05
C ALA A 9 -1.18 5.91 -8.59
N ALA A 10 0.03 6.39 -8.32
CA ALA A 10 0.54 6.52 -6.96
C ALA A 10 -0.19 7.61 -6.17
N ILE A 11 -0.46 8.76 -6.78
CA ILE A 11 -1.27 9.83 -6.17
C ILE A 11 -2.69 9.32 -5.90
N ALA A 12 -3.30 8.59 -6.85
CA ALA A 12 -4.60 7.95 -6.67
C ALA A 12 -4.61 7.01 -5.46
N LEU A 13 -3.58 6.16 -5.32
CA LEU A 13 -3.46 5.22 -4.21
C LEU A 13 -3.28 5.93 -2.86
N ILE A 14 -2.49 7.01 -2.83
CA ILE A 14 -2.31 7.84 -1.63
C ILE A 14 -3.62 8.52 -1.24
N SER A 15 -4.37 9.05 -2.20
CA SER A 15 -5.69 9.65 -1.96
C SER A 15 -6.71 8.63 -1.46
N ILE A 16 -6.76 7.44 -2.07
CA ILE A 16 -7.64 6.35 -1.62
C ILE A 16 -7.27 5.91 -0.20
N ALA A 17 -5.98 5.73 0.09
CA ALA A 17 -5.52 5.36 1.43
C ALA A 17 -5.87 6.44 2.48
N ALA A 18 -5.69 7.72 2.14
CA ALA A 18 -6.02 8.83 3.04
C ALA A 18 -7.52 8.94 3.31
N GLU A 19 -8.37 8.74 2.30
CA GLU A 19 -9.82 8.80 2.45
C GLU A 19 -10.38 7.59 3.21
N PHE A 20 -9.80 6.40 3.02
CA PHE A 20 -10.18 5.20 3.78
C PHE A 20 -9.90 5.38 5.29
N ILE A 21 -8.85 6.13 5.65
CA ILE A 21 -8.52 6.47 7.03
C ILE A 21 -9.49 7.50 7.63
N ILE A 22 -10.10 8.36 6.80
CA ILE A 22 -10.89 9.52 7.25
C ILE A 22 -12.41 9.29 7.16
N GLY A 23 -12.88 8.45 6.25
CA GLY A 23 -14.27 8.50 5.75
C GLY A 23 -15.26 7.44 6.27
N PHE A 24 -14.86 6.43 7.02
CA PHE A 24 -15.78 5.34 7.36
C PHE A 24 -16.57 5.62 8.64
N SER A 25 -17.90 5.68 8.52
CA SER A 25 -18.83 5.91 9.64
C SER A 25 -19.42 4.57 10.13
N PRO A 26 -19.52 4.28 11.44
CA PRO A 26 -19.67 2.92 11.97
C PRO A 26 -21.08 2.31 11.95
N GLU A 27 -22.08 2.97 11.36
CA GLU A 27 -23.51 2.61 11.53
C GLU A 27 -24.09 1.73 10.39
N GLU A 28 -23.30 1.36 9.38
CA GLU A 28 -23.78 0.66 8.18
C GLU A 28 -23.65 -0.88 8.29
N THR A 29 -24.71 -1.62 7.95
CA THR A 29 -24.66 -3.10 7.86
C THR A 29 -23.58 -3.56 6.87
N VAL A 30 -22.96 -4.72 7.09
CA VAL A 30 -21.84 -5.24 6.26
C VAL A 30 -22.14 -5.20 4.76
N VAL A 31 -23.38 -5.50 4.38
CA VAL A 31 -23.82 -5.48 2.98
C VAL A 31 -23.81 -4.05 2.43
N ASN A 32 -24.30 -3.07 3.19
CA ASN A 32 -24.21 -1.68 2.80
C ASN A 32 -22.78 -1.16 2.84
N ALA A 33 -21.97 -1.55 3.83
CA ALA A 33 -20.56 -1.22 3.90
C ALA A 33 -19.81 -1.70 2.66
N VAL A 34 -20.04 -2.93 2.21
CA VAL A 34 -19.47 -3.47 0.96
C VAL A 34 -19.99 -2.72 -0.26
N LEU A 35 -21.29 -2.44 -0.34
CA LEU A 35 -21.88 -1.68 -1.45
C LEU A 35 -21.37 -0.23 -1.51
N LEU A 36 -21.20 0.42 -0.36
CA LEU A 36 -20.59 1.75 -0.22
C LEU A 36 -19.14 1.73 -0.64
N ILE A 37 -18.34 0.77 -0.17
CA ILE A 37 -16.93 0.64 -0.56
C ILE A 37 -16.81 0.41 -2.08
N MET A 38 -17.67 -0.43 -2.66
CA MET A 38 -17.67 -0.64 -4.11
C MET A 38 -18.14 0.61 -4.87
N GLY A 39 -19.21 1.27 -4.42
CA GLY A 39 -19.79 2.45 -5.05
C GLY A 39 -18.87 3.67 -4.98
N GLU A 40 -18.42 4.02 -3.77
CA GLU A 40 -17.43 5.08 -3.55
C GLU A 40 -16.10 4.73 -4.22
N GLY A 41 -15.62 3.50 -4.12
CA GLY A 41 -14.39 3.08 -4.80
C GLY A 41 -14.44 3.31 -6.32
N ILE A 42 -15.56 2.95 -6.97
CA ILE A 42 -15.77 3.21 -8.40
C ILE A 42 -15.84 4.71 -8.68
N TRP A 43 -16.61 5.46 -7.89
CA TRP A 43 -16.75 6.90 -8.04
C TRP A 43 -15.40 7.62 -7.93
N ARG A 44 -14.57 7.21 -6.98
CA ARG A 44 -13.22 7.78 -6.76
C ARG A 44 -12.26 7.48 -7.89
N ILE A 45 -12.29 6.28 -8.47
CA ILE A 45 -11.49 5.97 -9.66
C ILE A 45 -11.87 6.91 -10.81
N ILE A 46 -13.18 7.15 -10.99
CA ILE A 46 -13.68 8.08 -12.00
C ILE A 46 -13.23 9.51 -11.69
N GLU A 47 -13.37 9.97 -10.45
CA GLU A 47 -12.97 11.31 -10.01
C GLU A 47 -11.47 11.56 -10.24
N VAL A 48 -10.61 10.66 -9.79
CA VAL A 48 -9.16 10.76 -9.99
C VAL A 48 -8.81 10.73 -11.48
N GLY A 49 -9.52 9.93 -12.27
CA GLY A 49 -9.40 9.92 -13.73
C GLY A 49 -9.71 11.29 -14.36
N ILE A 50 -10.84 11.89 -13.96
CA ILE A 50 -11.26 13.23 -14.41
C ILE A 50 -10.24 14.29 -13.99
N GLN A 51 -9.82 14.30 -12.72
CA GLN A 51 -8.81 15.24 -12.21
C GLN A 51 -7.48 15.11 -12.96
N THR A 52 -7.01 13.87 -13.16
CA THR A 52 -5.76 13.62 -13.91
C THR A 52 -5.87 14.13 -15.34
N PHE A 53 -6.98 13.84 -16.03
CA PHE A 53 -7.21 14.29 -17.40
C PHE A 53 -7.32 15.81 -17.49
N PHE A 54 -8.02 16.44 -16.54
CA PHE A 54 -8.17 17.89 -16.44
C PHE A 54 -6.82 18.57 -16.30
N TRP A 55 -6.01 18.19 -15.30
CA TRP A 55 -4.70 18.81 -15.06
C TRP A 55 -3.72 18.53 -16.20
N LEU A 56 -3.74 17.33 -16.80
CA LEU A 56 -2.91 17.02 -17.95
C LEU A 56 -3.27 17.93 -19.14
N THR A 57 -4.56 18.09 -19.44
CA THR A 57 -5.05 18.95 -20.52
C THR A 57 -4.73 20.42 -20.25
N LEU A 58 -4.92 20.89 -19.01
CA LEU A 58 -4.61 22.25 -18.62
C LEU A 58 -3.11 22.57 -18.78
N VAL A 59 -2.22 21.67 -18.36
CA VAL A 59 -0.78 21.83 -18.54
C VAL A 59 -0.43 21.93 -20.03
N PHE A 60 -0.99 21.07 -20.88
CA PHE A 60 -0.77 21.16 -22.33
C PHE A 60 -1.34 22.45 -22.93
N ALA A 61 -2.53 22.87 -22.54
CA ALA A 61 -3.14 24.12 -23.00
C ALA A 61 -2.33 25.36 -22.58
N ILE A 62 -1.76 25.35 -21.36
CA ILE A 62 -0.85 26.40 -20.89
C ILE A 62 0.44 26.39 -21.70
N ILE A 63 1.06 25.23 -21.91
CA ILE A 63 2.29 25.10 -22.71
C ILE A 63 2.05 25.61 -24.14
N GLU A 64 0.97 25.17 -24.80
CA GLU A 64 0.62 25.58 -26.16
C GLU A 64 0.37 27.09 -26.28
N ARG A 65 -0.24 27.70 -25.26
CA ARG A 65 -0.55 29.14 -25.27
C ARG A 65 0.62 30.02 -24.84
N ALA A 66 1.53 29.49 -24.01
CA ALA A 66 2.74 30.19 -23.56
C ALA A 66 3.89 30.04 -24.56
N ASP A 67 3.95 28.93 -25.30
CA ASP A 67 4.97 28.67 -26.30
C ASP A 67 4.66 29.43 -27.60
N LYS A 68 5.28 30.61 -27.72
CA LYS A 68 5.20 31.47 -28.92
C LYS A 68 6.44 31.32 -29.82
N GLY A 69 7.27 30.30 -29.59
CA GLY A 69 8.53 30.09 -30.31
C GLY A 69 8.35 29.47 -31.70
N LYS A 70 9.12 29.92 -32.70
CA LYS A 70 9.09 29.41 -34.08
C LYS A 70 9.86 28.10 -34.29
N ASP A 71 10.58 27.62 -33.27
CA ASP A 71 11.45 26.46 -33.37
C ASP A 71 10.85 25.27 -32.62
N GLN A 72 10.13 24.42 -33.38
CA GLN A 72 9.40 23.24 -32.87
C GLN A 72 10.34 22.05 -32.58
N HIS A 73 11.48 22.28 -31.93
CA HIS A 73 12.32 21.16 -31.53
C HIS A 73 11.75 20.52 -30.26
N PRO A 74 11.44 19.20 -30.26
CA PRO A 74 10.97 18.54 -29.06
C PRO A 74 12.01 18.73 -27.94
N LEU A 75 11.56 19.08 -26.74
CA LEU A 75 12.47 19.27 -25.61
C LEU A 75 12.84 17.92 -24.99
N SER A 76 14.12 17.75 -24.63
CA SER A 76 14.58 16.64 -23.81
C SER A 76 14.08 16.77 -22.36
N PRO A 77 14.19 15.73 -21.51
CA PRO A 77 13.83 15.80 -20.09
C PRO A 77 14.56 16.90 -19.31
N SER A 78 15.65 17.44 -19.85
CA SER A 78 16.39 18.57 -19.30
C SER A 78 15.89 19.95 -19.76
N LEU A 79 14.74 20.00 -20.45
CA LEU A 79 14.14 21.22 -21.01
C LEU A 79 15.05 21.93 -22.04
N LYS A 80 15.93 21.17 -22.70
CA LYS A 80 16.77 21.65 -23.81
C LYS A 80 16.28 21.08 -25.14
N PRO A 81 16.53 21.73 -26.29
CA PRO A 81 16.23 21.16 -27.60
C PRO A 81 16.84 19.76 -27.71
N TRP A 82 16.02 18.77 -28.05
CA TRP A 82 16.46 17.39 -28.20
C TRP A 82 17.47 17.27 -29.34
N THR A 83 18.53 16.49 -29.09
CA THR A 83 19.56 16.17 -30.07
C THR A 83 19.73 14.65 -30.18
N PRO A 84 20.18 14.12 -31.34
CA PRO A 84 20.45 12.68 -31.49
C PRO A 84 21.45 12.11 -30.47
N ASP A 85 22.34 12.95 -29.93
CA ASP A 85 23.28 12.56 -28.88
C ASP A 85 22.60 12.25 -27.54
N ASP A 86 21.38 12.77 -27.30
CA ASP A 86 20.57 12.43 -26.11
C ASP A 86 20.16 10.95 -26.10
N LEU A 87 20.17 10.27 -27.26
CA LEU A 87 19.89 8.84 -27.36
C LEU A 87 21.06 7.97 -26.86
N LYS A 88 22.30 8.46 -26.99
CA LYS A 88 23.51 7.75 -26.55
C LYS A 88 23.66 7.74 -25.03
N ASN A 89 22.97 8.66 -24.34
CA ASN A 89 23.03 8.84 -22.89
C ASN A 89 21.98 8.01 -22.12
N ILE A 90 21.32 7.03 -22.73
CA ILE A 90 20.38 6.16 -22.03
C ILE A 90 21.18 5.00 -21.42
N PRO A 91 21.47 5.01 -20.11
CA PRO A 91 22.17 3.90 -19.46
C PRO A 91 21.35 2.62 -19.64
N TYR A 92 22.00 1.56 -20.11
CA TYR A 92 21.36 0.25 -20.21
C TYR A 92 21.13 -0.29 -18.80
N ILE A 93 19.87 -0.48 -18.41
CA ILE A 93 19.51 -1.11 -17.14
C ILE A 93 19.19 -2.58 -17.43
N PRO A 94 19.99 -3.54 -16.92
CA PRO A 94 19.68 -4.95 -17.07
C PRO A 94 18.27 -5.27 -16.55
N LYS A 95 17.46 -6.00 -17.32
CA LYS A 95 16.06 -6.34 -16.95
C LYS A 95 15.93 -6.98 -15.57
N LYS A 96 16.95 -7.72 -15.11
CA LYS A 96 16.98 -8.37 -13.79
C LYS A 96 17.21 -7.41 -12.62
N LYS A 97 17.75 -6.21 -12.90
CA LYS A 97 18.02 -5.14 -11.94
C LYS A 97 16.94 -4.05 -11.96
N ALA A 98 16.24 -3.93 -13.09
CA ALA A 98 15.15 -3.00 -13.28
C ALA A 98 14.02 -3.25 -12.28
N ILE A 99 13.51 -2.17 -11.70
CA ILE A 99 12.30 -2.19 -10.88
C ILE A 99 11.12 -2.12 -11.83
N THR A 100 10.25 -3.12 -11.79
CA THR A 100 9.05 -3.10 -12.61
C THR A 100 7.99 -2.20 -12.00
N LYS A 101 7.12 -1.62 -12.83
CA LYS A 101 5.97 -0.85 -12.33
C LYS A 101 5.02 -1.71 -11.51
N PHE A 102 4.92 -2.99 -11.84
CA PHE A 102 4.12 -3.96 -11.09
C PHE A 102 4.68 -4.18 -9.68
N GLU A 103 6.00 -4.20 -9.52
CA GLU A 103 6.64 -4.30 -8.19
C GLU A 103 6.31 -3.09 -7.32
N VAL A 104 6.38 -1.86 -7.87
CA VAL A 104 5.98 -0.64 -7.16
C VAL A 104 4.50 -0.65 -6.81
N PHE A 105 3.64 -0.96 -7.78
CA PHE A 105 2.19 -1.01 -7.57
C PHE A 105 1.81 -2.08 -6.56
N GLY A 106 2.43 -3.27 -6.64
CA GLY A 106 2.23 -4.35 -5.69
C GLY A 106 2.62 -3.95 -4.27
N SER A 107 3.74 -3.23 -4.08
CA SER A 107 4.11 -2.71 -2.75
C SER A 107 3.11 -1.71 -2.21
N LEU A 108 2.64 -0.75 -3.03
CA LEU A 108 1.66 0.25 -2.60
C LEU A 108 0.30 -0.39 -2.27
N MET A 109 -0.13 -1.35 -3.10
CA MET A 109 -1.37 -2.09 -2.86
C MET A 109 -1.29 -2.93 -1.59
N TRP A 110 -0.13 -3.54 -1.32
CA TRP A 110 0.11 -4.25 -0.07
C TRP A 110 0.04 -3.31 1.15
N THR A 111 0.72 -2.17 1.10
CA THR A 111 0.64 -1.13 2.13
C THR A 111 -0.79 -0.69 2.37
N ALA A 112 -1.59 -0.49 1.32
CA ALA A 112 -3.00 -0.12 1.45
C ALA A 112 -3.84 -1.22 2.12
N ILE A 113 -3.68 -2.48 1.69
CA ILE A 113 -4.39 -3.63 2.30
C ILE A 113 -4.06 -3.73 3.79
N TRP A 114 -2.78 -3.68 4.15
CA TRP A 114 -2.34 -3.75 5.53
C TRP A 114 -2.83 -2.57 6.37
N ALA A 115 -2.76 -1.34 5.83
CA ALA A 115 -3.29 -0.16 6.50
C ALA A 115 -4.79 -0.28 6.77
N THR A 116 -5.58 -0.73 5.79
CA THR A 116 -7.01 -0.99 5.95
C THR A 116 -7.27 -2.05 7.03
N LEU A 117 -6.53 -3.15 7.01
CA LEU A 117 -6.66 -4.20 8.05
C LEU A 117 -6.36 -3.66 9.45
N TYR A 118 -5.39 -2.76 9.59
CA TYR A 118 -5.02 -2.18 10.87
C TYR A 118 -6.04 -1.15 11.39
N PHE A 119 -6.45 -0.19 10.56
CA PHE A 119 -7.37 0.87 10.99
C PHE A 119 -8.83 0.42 11.09
N TYR A 120 -9.18 -0.72 10.47
CA TYR A 120 -10.55 -1.22 10.40
C TYR A 120 -10.67 -2.67 10.89
N ALA A 121 -9.75 -3.09 11.76
CA ALA A 121 -9.60 -4.47 12.21
C ALA A 121 -10.87 -5.02 12.87
N GLU A 122 -11.50 -4.25 13.77
CA GLU A 122 -12.68 -4.69 14.52
C GLU A 122 -13.88 -5.03 13.62
N HIS A 123 -13.99 -4.36 12.48
CA HIS A 123 -15.09 -4.55 11.52
C HIS A 123 -14.75 -5.65 10.51
N LEU A 124 -13.50 -5.71 10.03
CA LEU A 124 -13.08 -6.70 9.03
C LEU A 124 -12.90 -8.09 9.63
N MET A 125 -12.42 -8.14 10.86
CA MET A 125 -12.24 -9.37 11.63
C MET A 125 -13.32 -9.41 12.70
N ALA A 126 -14.55 -9.75 12.31
CA ALA A 126 -15.66 -9.96 13.22
C ALA A 126 -16.44 -11.24 12.87
N VAL A 127 -17.07 -11.81 13.88
CA VAL A 127 -18.06 -12.87 13.69
C VAL A 127 -19.37 -12.21 13.29
N TYR A 128 -19.91 -12.67 12.16
CA TYR A 128 -21.21 -12.26 11.65
C TYR A 128 -22.21 -13.39 11.82
N LYS A 129 -23.38 -13.08 12.38
CA LYS A 129 -24.47 -14.05 12.57
C LYS A 129 -25.61 -13.75 11.62
N GLY A 130 -26.29 -14.79 11.13
CA GLY A 130 -27.48 -14.61 10.30
C GLY A 130 -28.64 -14.05 11.15
N GLY A 131 -29.07 -12.84 10.80
CA GLY A 131 -30.27 -12.16 11.31
C GLY A 131 -31.32 -11.99 10.22
N GLY A 132 -32.52 -11.51 10.60
CA GLY A 132 -33.72 -11.51 9.74
C GLY A 132 -33.57 -10.74 8.42
N GLU A 133 -32.70 -9.73 8.37
CA GLU A 133 -32.43 -8.91 7.17
C GLU A 133 -31.00 -9.08 6.61
N GLY A 134 -30.20 -10.05 7.09
CA GLY A 134 -28.86 -10.30 6.56
C GLY A 134 -27.84 -10.79 7.59
N LEU A 135 -26.55 -10.55 7.32
CA LEU A 135 -25.47 -10.82 8.27
C LEU A 135 -25.35 -9.64 9.24
N GLU A 136 -25.67 -9.88 10.51
CA GLU A 136 -25.55 -8.90 11.58
C GLU A 136 -24.18 -9.02 12.26
N PHE A 137 -23.55 -7.87 12.52
CA PHE A 137 -22.31 -7.77 13.27
C PHE A 137 -22.54 -8.28 14.69
N ALA A 138 -21.77 -9.28 15.13
CA ALA A 138 -21.99 -9.93 16.42
C ALA A 138 -20.82 -9.75 17.38
N ILE A 139 -19.61 -10.19 17.01
CA ILE A 139 -18.47 -10.24 17.94
C ILE A 139 -17.20 -9.75 17.21
N PRO A 140 -16.64 -8.58 17.57
CA PRO A 140 -15.35 -8.14 17.03
C PRO A 140 -14.24 -9.08 17.49
N ALA A 141 -13.31 -9.43 16.59
CA ALA A 141 -12.17 -10.26 16.93
C ALA A 141 -11.05 -9.48 17.61
N VAL A 142 -10.87 -8.22 17.19
CA VAL A 142 -9.75 -7.38 17.61
C VAL A 142 -10.26 -6.21 18.43
N ASN A 143 -9.53 -5.86 19.48
CA ASN A 143 -9.72 -4.66 20.25
C ASN A 143 -9.09 -3.46 19.53
N GLN A 144 -9.95 -2.62 18.94
CA GLN A 144 -9.53 -1.48 18.13
C GLN A 144 -8.86 -0.38 18.97
N ASP A 145 -9.21 -0.24 20.26
CA ASP A 145 -8.58 0.74 21.16
C ASP A 145 -7.09 0.43 21.34
N VAL A 146 -6.75 -0.86 21.55
CA VAL A 146 -5.37 -1.33 21.68
C VAL A 146 -4.60 -1.06 20.39
N LEU A 147 -5.20 -1.31 19.22
CA LEU A 147 -4.56 -0.96 17.95
C LEU A 147 -4.34 0.54 17.84
N HIS A 148 -5.32 1.36 18.19
CA HIS A 148 -5.21 2.82 18.11
C HIS A 148 -4.04 3.36 18.94
N GLU A 149 -3.67 2.77 20.06
CA GLU A 149 -2.49 3.23 20.83
C GLU A 149 -1.19 3.28 19.99
N TYR A 150 -1.06 2.44 18.97
CA TYR A 150 0.11 2.36 18.09
C TYR A 150 -0.02 3.17 16.79
N TRP A 151 -1.15 3.85 16.56
CA TRP A 151 -1.45 4.50 15.28
C TRP A 151 -0.36 5.47 14.80
N PRO A 152 0.30 6.28 15.66
CA PRO A 152 1.30 7.22 15.17
C PRO A 152 2.50 6.52 14.53
N VAL A 153 2.96 5.42 15.12
CA VAL A 153 4.09 4.64 14.62
C VAL A 153 3.71 3.96 13.30
N VAL A 154 2.49 3.42 13.23
CA VAL A 154 1.99 2.76 12.02
C VAL A 154 1.84 3.75 10.85
N VAL A 155 1.32 4.96 11.09
CA VAL A 155 1.26 6.01 10.06
C VAL A 155 2.65 6.39 9.55
N VAL A 156 3.65 6.50 10.43
CA VAL A 156 5.03 6.77 10.03
C VAL A 156 5.57 5.66 9.13
N ILE A 157 5.34 4.40 9.48
CA ILE A 157 5.76 3.25 8.66
C ILE A 157 5.09 3.29 7.29
N ILE A 158 3.77 3.49 7.23
CA ILE A 158 3.02 3.63 5.97
C ILE A 158 3.60 4.75 5.12
N GLY A 159 3.86 5.93 5.71
CA GLY A 159 4.46 7.06 5.00
C GLY A 159 5.84 6.73 4.44
N LEU A 160 6.67 6.00 5.19
CA LEU A 160 7.98 5.53 4.73
C LEU A 160 7.88 4.47 3.63
N GLU A 161 6.91 3.56 3.69
CA GLU A 161 6.65 2.55 2.66
C GLU A 161 6.23 3.19 1.34
N ILE A 162 5.30 4.15 1.41
CA ILE A 162 4.88 4.95 0.25
C ILE A 162 6.07 5.73 -0.31
N GLY A 163 6.83 6.42 0.55
CA GLY A 163 8.02 7.16 0.16
C GLY A 163 9.07 6.27 -0.53
N LEU A 164 9.30 5.06 -0.01
CA LEU A 164 10.20 4.09 -0.59
C LEU A 164 9.68 3.57 -1.94
N ALA A 165 8.38 3.31 -2.07
CA ALA A 165 7.78 2.88 -3.34
C ALA A 165 7.88 3.98 -4.41
N LEU A 166 7.67 5.25 -4.04
CA LEU A 166 7.90 6.38 -4.93
C LEU A 166 9.38 6.51 -5.30
N TYR A 167 10.28 6.32 -4.35
CA TYR A 167 11.72 6.35 -4.62
C TYR A 167 12.17 5.20 -5.54
N LYS A 168 11.59 3.99 -5.38
CA LYS A 168 11.73 2.85 -6.30
C LYS A 168 11.26 3.21 -7.71
N LEU A 169 10.13 3.93 -7.83
CA LEU A 169 9.59 4.38 -9.11
C LEU A 169 10.50 5.39 -9.82
N LEU A 170 11.08 6.34 -9.06
CA LEU A 170 11.99 7.36 -9.59
C LEU A 170 13.34 6.76 -10.01
N GLN A 171 13.90 5.84 -9.22
CA GLN A 171 15.19 5.22 -9.52
C GLN A 171 15.09 4.19 -10.65
N GLY A 172 13.99 3.45 -10.75
CA GLY A 172 13.75 2.46 -11.80
C GLY A 172 14.69 1.24 -11.79
N GLN A 173 15.66 1.17 -10.85
CA GLN A 173 16.59 0.06 -10.69
C GLN A 173 17.02 -0.13 -9.24
N TRP A 174 17.32 -1.37 -8.87
CA TRP A 174 17.85 -1.69 -7.55
C TRP A 174 19.29 -1.22 -7.38
N THR A 175 19.53 -0.41 -6.34
CA THR A 175 20.87 0.03 -5.91
C THR A 175 21.16 -0.49 -4.51
N LYS A 176 22.44 -0.57 -4.13
CA LYS A 176 22.83 -1.01 -2.78
C LYS A 176 22.20 -0.15 -1.67
N ARG A 177 22.13 1.17 -1.87
CA ARG A 177 21.48 2.10 -0.92
C ARG A 177 19.99 1.80 -0.79
N LEU A 178 19.29 1.60 -1.92
CA LEU A 178 17.87 1.27 -1.93
C LEU A 178 17.58 -0.07 -1.22
N ALA A 179 18.43 -1.08 -1.45
CA ALA A 179 18.32 -2.36 -0.74
C ALA A 179 18.47 -2.20 0.77
N ILE A 180 19.44 -1.40 1.24
CA ILE A 180 19.62 -1.13 2.67
C ILE A 180 18.38 -0.45 3.27
N PHE A 181 17.85 0.60 2.62
CA PHE A 181 16.65 1.27 3.09
C PHE A 181 15.43 0.35 3.13
N ASN A 182 15.24 -0.48 2.09
CA ASN A 182 14.18 -1.50 2.08
C ASN A 182 14.33 -2.47 3.24
N THR A 183 15.54 -2.99 3.46
CA THR A 183 15.80 -3.92 4.58
C THR A 183 15.51 -3.28 5.93
N LEU A 184 15.96 -2.05 6.16
CA LEU A 184 15.72 -1.35 7.43
C LEU A 184 14.22 -1.16 7.67
N LEU A 185 13.49 -0.73 6.63
CA LEU A 185 12.06 -0.51 6.75
C LEU A 185 11.28 -1.81 7.01
N GLU A 186 11.59 -2.89 6.28
CA GLU A 186 10.98 -4.21 6.48
C GLU A 186 11.23 -4.76 7.88
N VAL A 187 12.46 -4.59 8.41
CA VAL A 187 12.81 -5.03 9.77
C VAL A 187 12.05 -4.21 10.81
N ILE A 188 12.02 -2.88 10.67
CA ILE A 188 11.31 -2.00 11.61
C ILE A 188 9.81 -2.33 11.59
N ALA A 189 9.21 -2.44 10.40
CA ALA A 189 7.81 -2.78 10.23
C ALA A 189 7.47 -4.15 10.85
N THR A 190 8.32 -5.16 10.60
CA THR A 190 8.16 -6.51 11.19
C THR A 190 8.24 -6.47 12.71
N VAL A 191 9.21 -5.75 13.28
CA VAL A 191 9.35 -5.65 14.74
C VAL A 191 8.14 -4.95 15.36
N VAL A 192 7.70 -3.83 14.80
CA VAL A 192 6.52 -3.10 15.29
C VAL A 192 5.27 -3.97 15.18
N PHE A 193 5.09 -4.67 14.06
CA PHE A 193 3.98 -5.59 13.86
C PHE A 193 3.94 -6.72 14.89
N ILE A 194 5.10 -7.33 15.18
CA ILE A 194 5.21 -8.37 16.22
C ILE A 194 4.88 -7.81 17.61
N ILE A 195 5.36 -6.61 17.94
CA ILE A 195 5.04 -5.95 19.21
C ILE A 195 3.52 -5.77 19.36
N ILE A 196 2.86 -5.24 18.32
CA ILE A 196 1.41 -5.05 18.32
C ILE A 196 0.70 -6.39 18.51
N LEU A 197 1.06 -7.42 17.74
CA LEU A 197 0.41 -8.74 17.81
C LEU A 197 0.58 -9.45 19.16
N LEU A 198 1.69 -9.22 19.85
CA LEU A 198 1.97 -9.80 21.17
C LEU A 198 1.43 -8.93 22.31
N THR A 199 0.77 -7.81 22.01
CA THR A 199 0.19 -6.94 23.03
C THR A 199 -1.00 -7.64 23.70
N PRO A 200 -1.05 -7.67 25.03
CA PRO A 200 -2.17 -8.28 25.75
C PRO A 200 -3.51 -7.63 25.36
N ASN A 201 -4.58 -8.43 25.39
CA ASN A 201 -5.95 -7.97 25.07
C ASN A 201 -6.14 -7.45 23.64
N LEU A 202 -5.22 -7.72 22.72
CA LEU A 202 -5.42 -7.41 21.31
C LEU A 202 -6.63 -8.18 20.75
N LEU A 203 -6.75 -9.47 21.06
CA LEU A 203 -7.93 -10.25 20.71
C LEU A 203 -9.00 -10.12 21.79
N GLN A 204 -10.26 -9.95 21.38
CA GLN A 204 -11.37 -9.85 22.31
C GLN A 204 -11.63 -11.21 22.98
N PRO A 205 -11.79 -11.27 24.33
CA PRO A 205 -12.07 -12.52 25.04
C PRO A 205 -13.32 -13.24 24.53
N GLU A 206 -14.35 -12.49 24.15
CA GLU A 206 -15.60 -13.01 23.60
C GLU A 206 -15.38 -13.74 22.26
N PHE A 207 -14.51 -13.19 21.42
CA PHE A 207 -14.13 -13.81 20.15
C PHE A 207 -13.34 -15.09 20.37
N ILE A 208 -12.36 -15.07 21.29
CA ILE A 208 -11.58 -16.25 21.65
C ILE A 208 -12.51 -17.37 22.11
N ASN A 209 -13.42 -17.07 23.05
CA ASN A 209 -14.38 -18.04 23.57
C ASN A 209 -15.28 -18.62 22.47
N TYR A 210 -15.79 -17.77 21.58
CA TYR A 210 -16.63 -18.21 20.47
C TYR A 210 -15.91 -19.19 19.55
N ILE A 211 -14.66 -18.90 19.18
CA ILE A 211 -13.86 -19.75 18.30
C ILE A 211 -13.44 -21.03 19.02
N THR A 212 -13.04 -20.97 20.30
CA THR A 212 -12.66 -22.16 21.06
C THR A 212 -13.81 -23.13 21.23
N ASP A 213 -15.02 -22.61 21.46
CA ASP A 213 -16.23 -23.43 21.57
C ASP A 213 -16.58 -24.06 20.22
N LEU A 214 -16.51 -23.27 19.13
CA LEU A 214 -16.82 -23.74 17.78
C LEU A 214 -15.89 -24.87 17.32
N PHE A 215 -14.60 -24.78 17.63
CA PHE A 215 -13.60 -25.79 17.23
C PHE A 215 -13.26 -26.80 18.33
N SER A 216 -13.86 -26.68 19.52
CA SER A 216 -13.58 -27.53 20.69
C SER A 216 -12.09 -27.60 21.05
N ILE A 217 -11.40 -26.46 20.97
CA ILE A 217 -9.97 -26.31 21.30
C ILE A 217 -9.78 -25.41 22.52
N THR A 218 -8.60 -25.40 23.12
CA THR A 218 -8.28 -24.50 24.23
C THR A 218 -7.91 -23.11 23.74
N ALA A 219 -8.17 -22.07 24.55
CA ALA A 219 -7.81 -20.67 24.22
C ALA A 219 -6.31 -20.52 23.95
N THR A 220 -5.46 -21.13 24.77
CA THR A 220 -4.01 -21.09 24.60
C THR A 220 -3.57 -21.72 23.29
N GLN A 221 -4.18 -22.85 22.89
CA GLN A 221 -3.90 -23.48 21.61
C GLN A 221 -4.35 -22.60 20.44
N PHE A 222 -5.55 -22.02 20.51
CA PHE A 222 -6.05 -21.11 19.49
C PHE A 222 -5.12 -19.90 19.31
N GLU A 223 -4.85 -19.16 20.38
CA GLU A 223 -4.02 -17.95 20.34
C GLU A 223 -2.61 -18.25 19.82
N THR A 224 -1.97 -19.31 20.32
CA THR A 224 -0.61 -19.68 19.91
C THR A 224 -0.54 -19.99 18.41
N TRP A 225 -1.47 -20.79 17.90
CA TRP A 225 -1.49 -21.15 16.48
C TRP A 225 -1.89 -19.97 15.60
N PHE A 226 -2.92 -19.21 16.00
CA PHE A 226 -3.42 -18.07 15.25
C PHE A 226 -2.37 -16.96 15.15
N ILE A 227 -1.90 -16.44 16.29
CA ILE A 227 -0.88 -15.38 16.35
C ILE A 227 0.43 -15.87 15.72
N GLY A 228 0.86 -17.10 16.04
CA GLY A 228 2.06 -17.70 15.49
C GLY A 228 2.02 -17.79 13.96
N SER A 229 0.89 -18.20 13.38
CA SER A 229 0.72 -18.28 11.92
C SER A 229 0.81 -16.91 11.24
N ILE A 230 0.26 -15.86 11.86
CA ILE A 230 0.30 -14.50 11.33
C ILE A 230 1.75 -13.97 11.38
N ILE A 231 2.44 -14.14 12.51
CA ILE A 231 3.84 -13.73 12.69
C ILE A 231 4.74 -14.43 11.66
N ILE A 232 4.60 -15.76 11.51
CA ILE A 232 5.41 -16.52 10.55
C ILE A 232 5.18 -16.04 9.12
N THR A 233 3.92 -15.84 8.73
CA THR A 233 3.58 -15.32 7.40
C THR A 233 4.24 -13.97 7.13
N PHE A 234 4.19 -13.05 8.10
CA PHE A 234 4.78 -11.72 7.96
C PHE A 234 6.31 -11.76 7.88
N ILE A 235 6.96 -12.59 8.72
CA ILE A 235 8.42 -12.78 8.69
C ILE A 235 8.86 -13.38 7.34
N VAL A 236 8.13 -14.35 6.81
CA VAL A 236 8.43 -14.96 5.51
C VAL A 236 8.30 -13.92 4.40
N TYR A 237 7.22 -13.12 4.40
CA TYR A 237 7.05 -12.01 3.46
C TYR A 237 8.22 -11.01 3.50
N ALA A 238 8.55 -10.51 4.70
CA ALA A 238 9.65 -9.56 4.89
C ALA A 238 10.98 -10.17 4.44
N GLY A 239 11.23 -11.45 4.77
CA GLY A 239 12.43 -12.18 4.35
C GLY A 239 12.55 -12.29 2.83
N ILE A 240 11.45 -12.57 2.12
CA ILE A 240 11.41 -12.61 0.65
C ILE A 240 11.71 -11.22 0.06
N SER A 241 11.07 -10.16 0.57
CA SER A 241 11.28 -8.78 0.14
C SER A 241 12.74 -8.34 0.29
N ILE A 242 13.33 -8.61 1.47
CA ILE A 242 14.73 -8.32 1.77
C ILE A 242 15.66 -9.09 0.83
N PHE A 243 15.44 -10.40 0.68
CA PHE A 243 16.28 -11.25 -0.16
C PHE A 243 16.25 -10.79 -1.62
N ASP A 244 15.06 -10.50 -2.16
CA ASP A 244 14.91 -10.07 -3.54
C ASP A 244 15.58 -8.71 -3.78
N GLY A 245 15.40 -7.74 -2.88
CA GLY A 245 16.05 -6.43 -2.96
C GLY A 245 17.58 -6.51 -2.94
N ILE A 246 18.15 -7.30 -2.03
CA ILE A 246 19.60 -7.51 -1.93
C ILE A 246 20.13 -8.23 -3.17
N ARG A 247 19.44 -9.29 -3.63
CA ARG A 247 19.82 -10.07 -4.80
C ARG A 247 19.85 -9.19 -6.05
N LYS A 248 18.80 -8.40 -6.30
CA LYS A 248 18.72 -7.49 -7.45
C LYS A 248 19.75 -6.38 -7.38
N ALA A 249 20.06 -5.85 -6.20
CA ALA A 249 21.06 -4.80 -6.02
C ALA A 249 22.53 -5.25 -6.22
N ARG A 250 22.82 -6.56 -6.14
CA ARG A 250 24.16 -7.13 -6.40
C ARG A 250 24.50 -7.24 -7.89
N ILE A 251 23.51 -7.10 -8.77
CA ILE A 251 23.72 -7.22 -10.22
C ILE A 251 24.53 -5.99 -10.70
N PRO A 252 25.68 -6.18 -11.37
CA PRO A 252 26.48 -5.08 -11.92
C PRO A 252 25.64 -4.22 -12.88
N SER A 253 25.82 -2.91 -12.82
CA SER A 253 25.45 -2.03 -13.94
C SER A 253 26.65 -2.03 -14.88
N GLU A 254 26.50 -2.61 -16.06
CA GLU A 254 27.45 -2.42 -17.16
C GLU A 254 27.32 -1.00 -17.73
#